data_AF-A0A0N5CTJ4-F1
#
_entry.id   AF-A0A0N5CTJ4-F1
#
_cell.length_a   1.000
_cell.length_b   1.000
_cell.length_c   1.000
_cell.angle_alpha   90.00
_cell.angle_beta   90.00
_cell.angle_gamma   90.00
#
_symmetry.space_group_name_H-M   'P 1'
#
loop_
_entity.id
_entity.type
_entity.pdbx_description
1 polymer ?
#
loop_
_entity_poly.entity_id
_entity_poly.type
_entity_poly.pdbx_seq_one_letter_code
_entity_poly.pdbx_strand_id
1 'polypeptide(L)'
;MNGALQRPECSICLECIKLNEISALSCGHLFHPYCIVSWIKTWGNCPVCRKKIISEDQIVRQLFFEVDDRDFSDQNHQICALRTKLNDLLEELKASKDTNKTLKDVCESHCVRYNQLVCVC
;
A
#
# COMPACT_ATOMS: atom_id res chain seq x y z
N MET A 1 -14.23 29.26 9.90
CA MET A 1 -14.08 27.79 9.91
C MET A 1 -13.79 27.39 8.47
N ASN A 2 -12.53 27.12 8.13
CA ASN A 2 -12.13 26.79 6.76
C ASN A 2 -12.50 25.33 6.50
N GLY A 3 -13.70 25.11 5.94
CA GLY A 3 -14.24 23.79 5.62
C GLY A 3 -13.57 23.20 4.37
N ALA A 4 -12.29 22.88 4.47
CA ALA A 4 -11.59 22.08 3.49
C ALA A 4 -12.01 20.61 3.66
N LEU A 5 -12.66 20.02 2.65
CA LEU A 5 -12.92 18.59 2.62
C LEU A 5 -11.60 17.85 2.37
N GLN A 6 -11.21 16.99 3.31
CA GLN A 6 -10.01 16.15 3.17
C GLN A 6 -10.38 14.83 2.52
N ARG A 7 -9.55 14.37 1.57
CA ARG A 7 -9.70 13.04 0.96
C ARG A 7 -9.45 11.98 2.04
N PRO A 8 -10.30 10.94 2.15
CA PRO A 8 -10.12 9.90 3.15
C PRO A 8 -8.81 9.13 2.92
N GLU A 9 -8.14 8.74 4.00
CA GLU A 9 -6.93 7.91 3.99
C GLU A 9 -7.26 6.48 4.43
N CYS A 10 -6.72 5.49 3.72
CA CYS A 10 -6.87 4.09 4.10
C CYS A 10 -5.93 3.76 5.26
N SER A 11 -6.48 3.40 6.43
CA SER A 11 -5.65 3.10 7.61
C SER A 11 -4.88 1.78 7.52
N ILE A 12 -5.01 1.01 6.42
CA ILE A 12 -4.32 -0.26 6.20
C ILE A 12 -3.01 -0.02 5.46
N CYS A 13 -3.05 0.66 4.31
CA CYS A 13 -1.86 0.97 3.52
C CYS A 13 -1.31 2.37 3.80
N LEU A 14 -2.03 3.20 4.56
CA LEU A 14 -1.70 4.59 4.81
C LEU A 14 -1.57 5.36 3.49
N GLU A 15 -2.54 5.24 2.59
CA GLU A 15 -2.58 6.00 1.34
C GLU A 15 -3.94 6.66 1.13
N CYS A 16 -3.95 7.78 0.40
CA CYS A 16 -5.18 8.47 0.05
C CYS A 16 -6.09 7.58 -0.81
N ILE A 17 -7.38 7.53 -0.47
CA ILE A 17 -8.36 6.75 -1.21
C ILE A 17 -8.94 7.61 -2.33
N LYS A 18 -8.85 7.15 -3.58
CA LYS A 18 -9.49 7.84 -4.70
C LYS A 18 -11.01 7.71 -4.60
N LEU A 19 -11.75 8.72 -5.03
CA LEU A 19 -13.21 8.77 -4.91
C LEU A 19 -13.93 7.59 -5.59
N ASN A 20 -13.32 6.99 -6.61
CA ASN A 20 -13.82 5.83 -7.34
C ASN A 20 -13.34 4.48 -6.76
N GLU A 21 -12.48 4.48 -5.75
CA GLU A 21 -11.85 3.30 -5.15
C GLU A 21 -12.13 3.26 -3.63
N ILE A 22 -13.33 3.65 -3.19
CA ILE A 22 -13.74 3.64 -1.77
C ILE A 22 -14.65 2.46 -1.49
N SER A 23 -14.30 1.66 -0.49
CA SER A 23 -15.22 0.73 0.19
C SER A 23 -15.49 1.19 1.61
N ALA A 24 -16.69 0.89 2.10
CA ALA A 24 -17.07 1.15 3.48
C ALA A 24 -17.49 -0.13 4.18
N LEU A 25 -17.25 -0.20 5.49
CA LEU A 25 -17.88 -1.19 6.35
C LEU A 25 -19.20 -0.65 6.91
N SER A 26 -20.06 -1.54 7.38
CA SER A 26 -21.31 -1.20 8.09
C SER A 26 -21.09 -0.35 9.35
N CYS A 27 -19.86 -0.30 9.87
CA CYS A 27 -19.47 0.62 10.95
C CYS A 27 -19.09 2.04 10.49
N GLY A 28 -19.12 2.31 9.18
CA GLY A 28 -18.86 3.63 8.59
C GLY A 28 -17.39 3.92 8.24
N HIS A 29 -16.44 3.03 8.55
CA HIS A 29 -15.03 3.25 8.22
C HIS A 29 -14.72 2.94 6.76
N LEU A 30 -13.86 3.76 6.15
CA LEU A 30 -13.53 3.76 4.72
C LEU A 30 -12.13 3.17 4.46
N PHE A 31 -11.99 2.40 3.39
CA PHE A 31 -10.76 1.72 2.98
C PHE A 31 -10.72 1.54 1.45
N HIS A 32 -9.56 1.23 0.88
CA HIS A 32 -9.52 0.69 -0.49
C HIS A 32 -10.18 -0.70 -0.53
N PRO A 33 -10.93 -1.05 -1.60
CA PRO A 33 -11.57 -2.34 -1.75
C PRO A 33 -10.62 -3.52 -1.57
N TYR A 34 -9.44 -3.45 -2.20
CA TYR A 34 -8.45 -4.51 -2.09
C TYR A 34 -7.89 -4.66 -0.67
N CYS A 35 -7.60 -3.54 0.00
CA CYS A 35 -7.06 -3.54 1.36
C CYS A 35 -8.04 -4.17 2.35
N ILE A 36 -9.31 -3.75 2.30
CA ILE A 36 -10.29 -4.24 3.26
C ILE A 36 -10.66 -5.71 3.02
N VAL A 37 -10.79 -6.14 1.76
CA VAL A 37 -11.04 -7.55 1.43
C VAL A 37 -9.91 -8.44 1.95
N SER A 38 -8.66 -8.03 1.77
CA SER A 38 -7.50 -8.77 2.26
C SER A 38 -7.47 -8.84 3.80
N TRP A 39 -7.74 -7.73 4.49
CA TRP A 39 -7.77 -7.69 5.95
C TRP A 39 -8.83 -8.60 6.55
N ILE A 40 -10.04 -8.58 5.99
CA ILE A 40 -11.18 -9.36 6.51
C ILE A 40 -10.92 -10.86 6.40
N LYS A 41 -10.32 -11.32 5.29
CA LYS A 41 -9.94 -12.72 5.11
C LYS A 41 -9.01 -13.23 6.22
N THR A 42 -8.19 -12.34 6.80
CA THR A 42 -7.26 -12.70 7.88
C THR A 42 -7.84 -12.50 9.27
N TRP A 43 -8.52 -11.38 9.53
CA TRP A 43 -8.87 -10.94 10.90
C TRP A 43 -10.38 -10.89 11.20
N GLY A 44 -11.23 -10.79 10.18
CA GLY A 44 -12.70 -10.74 10.34
C GLY A 44 -13.24 -9.56 11.16
N ASN A 45 -12.50 -8.47 11.29
CA ASN A 45 -12.90 -7.29 12.06
C ASN A 45 -12.49 -5.97 11.39
N CYS A 46 -13.14 -4.87 11.78
CA CYS A 46 -12.77 -3.53 11.33
C CYS A 46 -11.39 -3.13 11.88
N PRO A 47 -10.43 -2.69 11.03
CA PRO A 47 -9.11 -2.23 11.48
C PRO A 47 -9.14 -1.05 12.47
N VAL A 48 -10.19 -0.22 12.41
CA VAL A 48 -10.29 1.01 13.21
C VAL A 48 -11.03 0.77 14.52
N CYS A 49 -12.27 0.27 14.46
CA CYS A 49 -13.12 0.13 15.64
C CYS A 49 -13.25 -1.30 16.18
N ARG A 50 -12.58 -2.28 15.55
CA ARG A 50 -12.57 -3.70 15.95
C ARG A 50 -13.93 -4.40 15.93
N LYS A 51 -14.98 -3.76 15.40
CA LYS A 51 -16.29 -4.39 15.21
C LYS A 51 -16.15 -5.63 14.33
N LYS A 52 -16.68 -6.77 14.78
CA LYS A 52 -16.67 -8.02 14.02
C LYS A 52 -17.52 -7.89 12.77
N ILE A 53 -17.05 -8.52 11.70
CA ILE A 53 -17.73 -8.59 10.42
C ILE A 53 -18.33 -9.99 10.34
N ILE A 54 -19.65 -10.07 10.46
CA ILE A 54 -20.39 -11.33 10.60
C ILE A 54 -20.77 -11.90 9.23
N SER A 55 -20.87 -11.03 8.22
CA SER A 55 -21.37 -11.39 6.90
C SER A 55 -20.87 -10.42 5.82
N GLU A 56 -20.76 -10.87 4.57
CA GLU A 56 -20.20 -10.06 3.46
C GLU A 56 -21.06 -8.86 3.08
N ASP A 57 -22.35 -8.87 3.37
CA ASP A 57 -23.28 -7.73 3.19
C ASP A 57 -22.92 -6.53 4.08
N GLN A 58 -22.07 -6.74 5.09
CA GLN A 58 -21.54 -5.66 5.92
C GLN A 58 -20.42 -4.85 5.24
N ILE A 59 -20.10 -5.17 3.97
CA ILE A 59 -19.11 -4.49 3.14
C ILE A 59 -19.80 -3.83 1.96
N VAL A 60 -19.78 -2.50 1.93
CA VAL A 60 -20.13 -1.73 0.74
C VAL A 60 -18.90 -1.68 -0.16
N ARG A 61 -18.89 -2.54 -1.18
CA ARG A 61 -17.70 -2.78 -2.02
C ARG A 61 -17.23 -1.56 -2.80
N GLN A 62 -18.13 -0.71 -3.25
CA GLN A 62 -17.75 0.49 -3.98
C GLN A 62 -18.78 1.58 -3.72
N LEU A 63 -18.30 2.71 -3.22
CA LEU A 63 -19.04 3.95 -3.13
C LEU A 63 -18.63 4.83 -4.30
N PHE A 64 -19.63 5.39 -5.00
CA PHE A 64 -19.42 6.35 -6.06
C PHE A 64 -19.84 7.72 -5.54
N PHE A 65 -18.88 8.65 -5.48
CA PHE A 65 -19.14 10.02 -5.07
C PHE A 65 -19.18 10.90 -6.32
N GLU A 66 -20.32 11.57 -6.55
CA GLU A 66 -20.47 12.58 -7.62
C GLU A 66 -19.89 13.92 -7.16
N VAL A 67 -18.61 13.95 -6.82
CA VAL A 67 -17.93 15.17 -6.34
C VAL A 67 -16.87 15.57 -7.36
N ASP A 68 -16.88 16.83 -7.80
CA ASP A 68 -15.88 17.37 -8.72
C ASP A 68 -14.51 17.38 -8.01
N ASP A 69 -13.49 16.77 -8.60
CA ASP A 69 -12.15 16.66 -8.00
C ASP A 69 -11.53 18.03 -7.66
N ARG A 70 -12.09 19.13 -8.20
CA ARG A 70 -11.69 20.52 -7.94
C ARG A 70 -12.05 21.03 -6.54
N ASP A 71 -12.95 20.37 -5.80
CA ASP A 71 -13.45 20.85 -4.51
C ASP A 71 -12.66 20.34 -3.28
N PHE A 72 -11.64 19.49 -3.47
CA PHE A 72 -10.76 19.03 -2.39
C PHE A 72 -9.54 19.95 -2.26
N SER A 73 -9.30 20.49 -1.07
CA SER A 73 -8.19 21.43 -0.86
C SER A 73 -6.82 20.75 -1.01
N ASP A 74 -5.98 21.29 -1.90
CA ASP A 74 -4.67 20.77 -2.33
C ASP A 74 -3.61 20.57 -1.22
N GLN A 75 -3.80 21.10 -0.01
CA GLN A 75 -2.73 21.10 1.00
C GLN A 75 -2.39 19.70 1.55
N ASN A 76 -3.38 18.81 1.70
CA ASN A 76 -3.12 17.41 2.05
C ASN A 76 -2.83 16.52 0.83
N HIS A 77 -3.20 16.98 -0.37
CA HIS A 77 -2.87 16.29 -1.62
C HIS A 77 -1.35 16.19 -1.77
N GLN A 78 -0.60 17.24 -1.45
CA GLN A 78 0.85 17.23 -1.55
C GLN A 78 1.50 16.25 -0.57
N ILE A 79 0.99 16.11 0.67
CA ILE A 79 1.50 15.14 1.65
C ILE A 79 1.25 13.70 1.17
N CYS A 80 0.04 13.39 0.72
CA CYS A 80 -0.27 12.06 0.18
C CYS A 80 0.54 11.75 -1.08
N ALA A 81 0.63 12.68 -2.03
CA ALA A 81 1.40 12.50 -3.26
C ALA A 81 2.90 12.29 -2.97
N LEU A 82 3.46 13.03 -2.02
CA LEU A 82 4.84 12.83 -1.56
C LEU A 82 5.02 11.48 -0.89
N ARG A 83 4.05 11.01 -0.08
CA ARG A 83 4.11 9.70 0.58
C ARG A 83 4.05 8.56 -0.43
N THR A 84 3.17 8.60 -1.43
CA THR A 84 3.12 7.60 -2.51
C THR A 84 4.43 7.59 -3.29
N LYS A 85 4.94 8.76 -3.70
CA LYS A 85 6.22 8.85 -4.40
C LYS A 85 7.40 8.32 -3.57
N LEU A 86 7.36 8.53 -2.25
CA LEU A 86 8.35 7.98 -1.34
C LEU A 86 8.26 6.44 -1.27
N ASN A 87 7.06 5.87 -1.20
CA ASN A 87 6.86 4.42 -1.21
C ASN A 87 7.38 3.79 -2.51
N ASP A 88 7.03 4.36 -3.67
CA ASP A 88 7.47 3.88 -4.99
C ASP A 88 9.01 3.87 -5.09
N LEU A 89 9.66 4.97 -4.69
CA LEU A 89 11.13 5.06 -4.68
C LEU A 89 11.77 4.07 -3.70
N LEU A 90 11.11 3.78 -2.57
CA LEU A 90 11.60 2.76 -1.63
C LEU A 90 11.51 1.35 -2.20
N GLU A 91 10.47 1.05 -2.98
CA GLU A 91 10.36 -0.23 -3.69
C GLU A 91 11.42 -0.38 -4.78
N GLU A 92 11.64 0.65 -5.59
CA GLU A 92 12.70 0.66 -6.61
C GLU A 92 14.09 0.47 -5.99
N LEU A 93 14.36 1.19 -4.89
CA LEU A 93 15.63 1.07 -4.18
C LEU A 93 15.82 -0.34 -3.59
N LYS A 94 14.76 -0.95 -3.03
CA LYS A 94 14.80 -2.34 -2.55
C LYS A 94 15.11 -3.30 -3.69
N ALA A 95 14.43 -3.18 -4.83
CA ALA A 95 14.68 -4.02 -5.99
C ALA A 95 16.12 -3.88 -6.50
N SER A 96 16.65 -2.64 -6.56
CA SER A 96 18.05 -2.39 -6.92
C SER A 96 19.04 -2.97 -5.90
N LYS A 97 18.70 -2.96 -4.62
CA LYS A 97 19.54 -3.57 -3.58
C LYS A 97 19.59 -5.09 -3.71
N ASP A 98 18.46 -5.72 -4.00
CA ASP A 98 18.36 -7.17 -4.16
C ASP A 98 19.14 -7.64 -5.40
N THR A 99 19.06 -6.91 -6.53
CA THR A 99 19.86 -7.25 -7.73
C THR A 99 21.36 -7.12 -7.49
N ASN A 100 21.81 -6.05 -6.82
CA ASN A 100 23.22 -5.89 -6.47
C ASN A 100 23.72 -7.00 -5.53
N LYS A 101 22.88 -7.44 -4.59
CA LYS A 101 23.20 -8.57 -3.71
C LYS A 101 23.36 -9.85 -4.54
N THR A 102 22.42 -10.15 -5.44
CA THR A 102 22.52 -11.31 -6.32
C THR A 102 23.76 -11.27 -7.21
N LEU A 103 24.09 -10.11 -7.78
CA LEU A 103 25.31 -9.93 -8.58
C LEU A 103 26.57 -10.19 -7.74
N LYS A 104 26.60 -9.69 -6.50
CA LYS A 104 27.71 -9.93 -5.57
C LYS A 104 27.86 -11.42 -5.24
N ASP A 105 26.77 -12.10 -4.93
CA ASP A 105 26.76 -13.54 -4.63
C ASP A 105 27.25 -14.36 -5.84
N VAL A 106 26.84 -13.99 -7.06
CA VAL A 106 27.32 -14.61 -8.31
C VAL A 106 28.83 -14.39 -8.50
N CYS A 107 29.32 -13.17 -8.33
CA CYS A 107 30.75 -12.86 -8.44
C CYS A 107 31.58 -13.62 -7.40
N GLU A 108 31.12 -13.71 -6.15
CA GLU A 108 31.77 -14.48 -5.09
C GLU A 108 31.80 -15.98 -5.44
N SER A 109 30.69 -16.53 -5.94
CA SER A 109 30.63 -17.93 -6.37
C SER A 109 31.60 -18.25 -7.52
N HIS A 110 31.76 -17.32 -8.46
CA HIS A 110 32.70 -17.45 -9.57
C HIS A 110 34.15 -17.36 -9.08
N CYS A 111 34.45 -16.49 -8.11
CA CYS A 111 35.77 -16.38 -7.51
C CYS A 111 36.16 -17.67 -6.76
N VAL A 112 35.25 -18.24 -5.96
CA VAL A 112 35.47 -19.50 -5.23
C VAL A 112 35.72 -20.65 -6.20
N ARG A 113 34.91 -20.76 -7.27
CA ARG A 113 35.06 -21.81 -8.28
C ARG A 113 36.39 -21.70 -9.04
N TYR A 114 36.80 -20.49 -9.38
CA TYR A 114 38.09 -20.25 -10.02
C TYR A 114 39.26 -20.63 -9.11
N ASN A 115 39.25 -20.21 -7.83
CA ASN A 115 40.30 -20.56 -6.87
C ASN A 115 40.37 -22.07 -6.56
N GLN A 116 39.25 -22.79 -6.54
CA GLN A 116 39.25 -24.25 -6.40
C GLN A 116 39.89 -24.95 -7.59
N LEU A 117 39.67 -24.47 -8.82
CA LEU A 117 40.26 -25.05 -10.03
C LEU A 117 41.77 -24.81 -10.12
N VAL A 118 42.26 -23.67 -9.61
CA VAL A 118 43.69 -23.33 -9.60
C VAL A 118 44.48 -24.12 -8.53
N CYS A 119 43.83 -24.64 -7.48
CA CYS A 119 44.48 -25.43 -6.42
C CYS A 119 44.64 -26.95 -6.74
N VAL A 120 44.15 -27.42 -7.89
CA VAL A 120 44.20 -28.85 -8.30
C VAL A 120 45.33 -29.11 -9.33
N CYS A 121 46.21 -28.14 -9.55
CA CYS A 121 47.45 -28.29 -10.34
C CYS A 121 48.64 -28.48 -9.41
#